data_AF-A0A2G6TKX5-F1
#
_entry.id   AF-A0A2G6TKX5-F1
#
_cell.length_a   1.000
_cell.length_b   1.000
_cell.length_c   1.000
_cell.angle_alpha   90.00
_cell.angle_beta   90.00
_cell.angle_gamma   90.00
#
_symmetry.space_group_name_H-M   'P 1'
#
loop_
_entity.id
_entity.type
_entity.pdbx_description
1 polymer ?
#
loop_
_entity_poly.entity_id
_entity_poly.type
_entity_poly.pdbx_seq_one_letter_code
_entity_poly.pdbx_strand_id
1 'polypeptide(L)'
;MEKIILLADRLYKSQPLLKGFQVSFENEFSKFSNTEKIDLLVYCFKNYDKGFILSLILSCPDIWKDFLLKDWTLLMTKMFPREDFNKHSFKDINSGSYSDILVLNGIIGVDPFEYIFNNPQFTIEEKKLLFDFFKHRGEYSFYINERELIEDIVHFYDLKVFQEIVIMKEKLLLEGLTPSLKYNEIMKQYSFLETL
;
A
#
# COMPACT_ATOMS: atom_id res chain seq x y z
N MET A 1 -14.53 -15.50 -2.06
CA MET A 1 -14.87 -14.09 -1.75
C MET A 1 -15.44 -13.95 -0.35
N GLU A 2 -16.50 -14.67 0.03
CA GLU A 2 -17.11 -14.60 1.38
C GLU A 2 -16.12 -14.85 2.55
N LYS A 3 -15.25 -15.87 2.43
CA LYS A 3 -14.18 -16.15 3.41
C LYS A 3 -13.23 -14.95 3.64
N ILE A 4 -12.93 -14.19 2.57
CA ILE A 4 -12.01 -13.05 2.62
C ILE A 4 -12.69 -11.87 3.31
N ILE A 5 -13.94 -11.60 2.96
CA ILE A 5 -14.74 -10.54 3.59
C ILE A 5 -14.86 -10.79 5.10
N LEU A 6 -15.25 -12.00 5.49
CA LEU A 6 -15.37 -12.36 6.91
C LEU A 6 -14.06 -12.20 7.68
N LEU A 7 -12.93 -12.56 7.06
CA LEU A 7 -11.62 -12.36 7.67
C LEU A 7 -11.27 -10.88 7.78
N ALA A 8 -11.47 -10.10 6.71
CA ALA A 8 -11.22 -8.66 6.71
C ALA A 8 -12.01 -7.93 7.79
N ASP A 9 -13.30 -8.25 7.94
CA ASP A 9 -14.18 -7.69 8.96
C ASP A 9 -13.74 -8.09 10.38
N ARG A 10 -13.29 -9.34 10.56
CA ARG A 10 -12.71 -9.80 11.83
C ARG A 10 -11.47 -8.98 12.16
N LEU A 11 -10.52 -8.87 11.22
CA LEU A 11 -9.28 -8.09 11.38
C LEU A 11 -9.56 -6.63 11.72
N TYR A 12 -10.52 -6.01 11.04
CA TYR A 12 -10.93 -4.63 11.31
C TYR A 12 -11.49 -4.44 12.73
N LYS A 13 -12.41 -5.32 13.13
CA LYS A 13 -13.04 -5.27 14.47
C LYS A 13 -12.06 -5.51 15.61
N SER A 14 -11.00 -6.26 15.38
CA SER A 14 -9.98 -6.55 16.38
C SER A 14 -8.98 -5.42 16.62
N GLN A 15 -9.01 -4.32 15.85
CA GLN A 15 -8.11 -3.16 15.95
C GLN A 15 -6.62 -3.55 16.11
N PRO A 16 -5.84 -3.67 15.02
CA PRO A 16 -4.49 -4.27 15.01
C PRO A 16 -3.40 -3.62 15.88
N LEU A 17 -3.73 -2.68 16.77
CA LEU A 17 -2.79 -1.87 17.56
C LEU A 17 -2.18 -2.58 18.78
N LEU A 18 -2.50 -3.86 19.04
CA LEU A 18 -2.10 -4.52 20.29
C LEU A 18 -1.19 -5.73 20.07
N LYS A 19 -0.04 -5.71 20.75
CA LYS A 19 0.90 -6.83 20.92
C LYS A 19 0.13 -8.07 21.40
N GLY A 20 0.01 -9.08 20.54
CA GLY A 20 -0.85 -10.26 20.72
C GLY A 20 -1.78 -10.52 19.53
N PHE A 21 -2.10 -9.49 18.75
CA PHE A 21 -2.86 -9.62 17.50
C PHE A 21 -2.14 -10.48 16.46
N GLN A 22 -0.83 -10.24 16.26
CA GLN A 22 0.07 -11.02 15.39
C GLN A 22 -0.10 -12.53 15.58
N VAL A 23 0.18 -13.00 16.80
CA VAL A 23 0.21 -14.42 17.15
C VAL A 23 -1.13 -15.11 16.86
N SER A 24 -2.25 -14.38 16.95
CA SER A 24 -3.58 -14.94 16.69
C SER A 24 -3.88 -15.18 15.21
N PHE A 25 -3.31 -14.39 14.29
CA PHE A 25 -3.58 -14.48 12.85
C PHE A 25 -2.43 -15.05 12.01
N GLU A 26 -1.19 -15.12 12.52
CA GLU A 26 -0.04 -15.76 11.83
C GLU A 26 -0.38 -17.19 11.32
N ASN A 27 -1.04 -17.99 12.16
CA ASN A 27 -1.48 -19.35 11.81
C ASN A 27 -2.63 -19.38 10.78
N GLU A 28 -3.40 -18.30 10.64
CA GLU A 28 -4.42 -18.16 9.61
C GLU A 28 -3.77 -17.72 8.29
N PHE A 29 -2.85 -16.74 8.31
CA PHE A 29 -2.17 -16.20 7.12
C PHE A 29 -1.24 -17.19 6.44
N SER A 30 -0.55 -18.04 7.19
CA SER A 30 0.31 -19.10 6.65
C SER A 30 -0.45 -20.13 5.80
N LYS A 31 -1.77 -20.24 5.94
CA LYS A 31 -2.61 -21.16 5.15
C LYS A 31 -3.12 -20.54 3.85
N PHE A 32 -2.98 -19.23 3.67
CA PHE A 32 -3.41 -18.55 2.47
C PHE A 32 -2.30 -18.51 1.43
N SER A 33 -2.67 -18.73 0.17
CA SER A 33 -1.81 -18.46 -0.97
C SER A 33 -1.54 -16.96 -1.12
N ASN A 34 -0.47 -16.56 -1.82
CA ASN A 34 -0.20 -15.15 -2.11
C ASN A 34 -1.38 -14.48 -2.82
N THR A 35 -2.06 -15.17 -3.74
CA THR A 35 -3.24 -14.63 -4.42
C THR A 35 -4.39 -14.33 -3.44
N GLU A 36 -4.65 -15.20 -2.48
CA GLU A 36 -5.68 -14.95 -1.45
C GLU A 36 -5.28 -13.82 -0.49
N LYS A 37 -3.99 -13.71 -0.14
CA LYS A 37 -3.46 -12.59 0.65
C LYS A 37 -3.62 -11.26 -0.11
N ILE A 38 -3.35 -11.26 -1.41
CA ILE A 38 -3.59 -10.10 -2.29
C ILE A 38 -5.08 -9.75 -2.30
N ASP A 39 -5.97 -10.72 -2.51
CA ASP A 39 -7.42 -10.48 -2.52
C ASP A 39 -7.91 -9.90 -1.18
N LEU A 40 -7.35 -10.35 -0.07
CA LEU A 40 -7.61 -9.78 1.25
C LEU A 40 -7.12 -8.33 1.36
N LEU A 41 -5.89 -8.04 0.93
CA LEU A 41 -5.36 -6.67 0.92
C LEU A 41 -6.18 -5.74 0.02
N VAL A 42 -6.55 -6.17 -1.19
CA VAL A 42 -7.42 -5.40 -2.10
C VAL A 42 -8.75 -5.08 -1.43
N TYR A 43 -9.39 -6.07 -0.81
CA TYR A 43 -10.65 -5.85 -0.10
C TYR A 43 -10.46 -4.85 1.04
N CYS A 44 -9.43 -5.03 1.87
CA CYS A 44 -9.15 -4.12 2.97
C CYS A 44 -8.91 -2.69 2.47
N PHE A 45 -8.08 -2.52 1.44
CA PHE A 45 -7.69 -1.20 0.92
C PHE A 45 -8.92 -0.46 0.37
N LYS A 46 -9.84 -1.16 -0.29
CA LYS A 46 -11.05 -0.54 -0.85
C LYS A 46 -12.14 -0.23 0.18
N ASN A 47 -12.12 -0.84 1.37
CA ASN A 47 -13.25 -0.76 2.31
C ASN A 47 -12.89 -0.15 3.66
N TYR A 48 -11.61 0.00 3.99
CA TYR A 48 -11.17 0.49 5.29
C TYR A 48 -10.26 1.71 5.18
N ASP A 49 -10.15 2.43 6.29
CA ASP A 49 -9.38 3.65 6.36
C ASP A 49 -7.86 3.40 6.38
N LYS A 50 -7.10 4.42 5.95
CA LYS A 50 -5.64 4.41 5.88
C LYS A 50 -5.00 4.04 7.21
N GLY A 51 -5.56 4.47 8.34
CA GLY A 51 -5.05 4.17 9.67
C GLY A 51 -5.08 2.67 9.97
N PHE A 52 -6.23 2.03 9.75
CA PHE A 52 -6.33 0.57 9.86
C PHE A 52 -5.36 -0.15 8.92
N ILE A 53 -5.22 0.29 7.67
CA ILE A 53 -4.32 -0.35 6.72
C ILE A 53 -2.86 -0.28 7.18
N LEU A 54 -2.41 0.89 7.66
CA LEU A 54 -1.07 1.04 8.23
C LEU A 54 -0.87 0.07 9.39
N SER A 55 -1.82 0.01 10.33
CA SER A 55 -1.74 -0.93 11.45
C SER A 55 -1.73 -2.38 10.99
N LEU A 56 -2.51 -2.77 9.97
CA LEU A 56 -2.50 -4.14 9.44
C LEU A 56 -1.15 -4.50 8.81
N ILE A 57 -0.56 -3.60 8.02
CA ILE A 57 0.71 -3.85 7.33
C ILE A 57 1.86 -3.96 8.32
N LEU A 58 1.90 -3.09 9.33
CA LEU A 58 2.95 -3.07 10.35
C LEU A 58 2.76 -4.17 11.40
N SER A 59 1.51 -4.48 11.75
CA SER A 59 1.20 -5.57 12.67
C SER A 59 1.18 -6.93 12.00
N CYS A 60 1.09 -7.12 10.69
CA CYS A 60 1.00 -8.48 10.12
C CYS A 60 1.89 -8.67 8.89
N PRO A 61 3.23 -8.69 9.03
CA PRO A 61 4.13 -8.88 7.90
C PRO A 61 3.86 -10.14 7.09
N ASP A 62 3.35 -11.21 7.72
CA ASP A 62 3.01 -12.48 7.06
C ASP A 62 2.00 -12.35 5.90
N ILE A 63 1.25 -11.25 5.83
CA ILE A 63 0.34 -11.00 4.70
C ILE A 63 1.08 -10.56 3.44
N TRP A 64 2.31 -10.04 3.54
CA TRP A 64 3.05 -9.43 2.42
C TRP A 64 4.54 -9.80 2.32
N LYS A 65 5.21 -10.25 3.38
CA LYS A 65 6.67 -10.44 3.42
C LYS A 65 7.22 -11.43 2.39
N ASP A 66 6.40 -12.38 1.96
CA ASP A 66 6.78 -13.38 0.96
C ASP A 66 6.48 -12.94 -0.49
N PHE A 67 5.88 -11.76 -0.69
CA PHE A 67 5.52 -11.27 -2.02
C PHE A 67 6.75 -11.05 -2.90
N LEU A 68 6.62 -11.39 -4.18
CA LEU A 68 7.57 -11.05 -5.24
C LEU A 68 7.07 -9.81 -6.00
N LEU A 69 7.88 -9.25 -6.90
CA LEU A 69 7.46 -8.11 -7.74
C LEU A 69 6.16 -8.41 -8.50
N LYS A 70 5.98 -9.65 -9.00
CA LYS A 70 4.74 -10.07 -9.67
C LYS A 70 3.50 -10.02 -8.76
N ASP A 71 3.68 -10.20 -7.46
CA ASP A 71 2.58 -10.19 -6.48
C ASP A 71 2.17 -8.75 -6.16
N TRP A 72 3.15 -7.85 -6.00
CA TRP A 72 2.91 -6.41 -5.86
C TRP A 72 2.30 -5.77 -7.11
N THR A 73 2.77 -6.15 -8.29
CA THR A 73 2.18 -5.67 -9.55
C THR A 73 0.74 -6.20 -9.73
N LEU A 74 0.47 -7.44 -9.33
CA LEU A 74 -0.90 -7.97 -9.30
C LEU A 74 -1.79 -7.20 -8.30
N LEU A 75 -1.28 -6.89 -7.10
CA LEU A 75 -1.99 -6.07 -6.12
C LEU A 75 -2.33 -4.68 -6.70
N MET A 76 -1.34 -3.96 -7.22
CA MET A 76 -1.52 -2.64 -7.85
C MET A 76 -2.53 -2.72 -9.01
N THR A 77 -2.46 -3.75 -9.85
CA THR A 77 -3.40 -3.94 -10.98
C THR A 77 -4.83 -4.10 -10.48
N LYS A 78 -5.06 -4.88 -9.41
CA LYS A 78 -6.40 -5.09 -8.85
C LYS A 78 -6.98 -3.85 -8.16
N MET A 79 -6.17 -2.84 -7.89
CA MET A 79 -6.64 -1.55 -7.39
C MET A 79 -7.27 -0.68 -8.47
N PHE A 80 -7.09 -0.99 -9.75
CA PHE A 80 -7.73 -0.29 -10.87
C PHE A 80 -9.08 -0.93 -11.28
N PRO A 81 -10.06 -0.13 -11.74
CA PRO A 81 -10.08 1.33 -11.66
C PRO A 81 -10.15 1.79 -10.19
N ARG A 82 -9.46 2.89 -9.87
CA ARG A 82 -9.54 3.51 -8.54
C ARG A 82 -10.81 4.33 -8.43
N GLU A 83 -11.29 4.52 -7.21
CA GLU A 83 -12.47 5.37 -6.96
C GLU A 83 -12.21 6.81 -7.39
N ASP A 84 -13.27 7.47 -7.85
CA ASP A 84 -13.21 8.87 -8.28
C ASP A 84 -12.76 9.77 -7.13
N PHE A 85 -11.74 10.58 -7.41
CA PHE A 85 -11.20 11.55 -6.48
C PHE A 85 -11.96 12.88 -6.56
N ASN A 86 -12.44 13.37 -5.42
CA ASN A 86 -13.00 14.71 -5.33
C ASN A 86 -12.05 15.63 -4.53
N LYS A 87 -11.37 16.54 -5.23
CA LYS A 87 -10.45 17.51 -4.62
C LYS A 87 -11.05 18.40 -3.53
N HIS A 88 -12.38 18.54 -3.48
CA HIS A 88 -13.11 19.31 -2.47
C HIS A 88 -13.63 18.44 -1.30
N SER A 89 -13.47 17.12 -1.38
CA SER A 89 -13.85 16.16 -0.34
C SER A 89 -12.68 15.89 0.60
N PHE A 90 -12.96 15.83 1.90
CA PHE A 90 -12.02 15.32 2.91
C PHE A 90 -12.10 13.80 3.07
N LYS A 91 -13.15 13.15 2.53
CA LYS A 91 -13.36 11.69 2.68
C LYS A 91 -12.18 10.90 2.14
N ASP A 92 -11.58 11.40 1.07
CA ASP A 92 -10.54 10.70 0.31
C ASP A 92 -9.18 10.74 1.02
N ILE A 93 -9.00 11.65 1.99
CA ILE A 93 -7.73 11.83 2.72
C ILE A 93 -7.41 10.61 3.59
N ASN A 94 -8.43 10.04 4.23
CA ASN A 94 -8.27 8.87 5.09
C ASN A 94 -8.69 7.56 4.41
N SER A 95 -8.93 7.57 3.09
CA SER A 95 -9.30 6.36 2.37
C SER A 95 -8.09 5.43 2.21
N GLY A 96 -8.33 4.11 2.33
CA GLY A 96 -7.35 3.09 2.00
C GLY A 96 -7.21 2.83 0.49
N SER A 97 -8.01 3.45 -0.37
CA SER A 97 -8.08 3.15 -1.81
C SER A 97 -6.76 3.40 -2.59
N TYR A 98 -5.78 4.05 -1.96
CA TYR A 98 -4.43 4.27 -2.48
C TYR A 98 -3.31 3.68 -1.61
N SER A 99 -3.67 2.77 -0.69
CA SER A 99 -2.73 2.22 0.28
C SER A 99 -1.65 1.33 -0.33
N ASP A 100 -1.85 0.73 -1.50
CA ASP A 100 -0.80 0.00 -2.21
C ASP A 100 0.38 0.92 -2.57
N ILE A 101 0.10 2.15 -3.02
CA ILE A 101 1.10 3.17 -3.31
C ILE A 101 1.77 3.65 -2.02
N LEU A 102 0.99 3.93 -0.97
CA LEU A 102 1.52 4.29 0.34
C LEU A 102 2.47 3.22 0.89
N VAL A 103 2.09 1.96 0.80
CA VAL A 103 2.91 0.85 1.32
C VAL A 103 4.21 0.74 0.54
N LEU A 104 4.16 0.78 -0.79
CA LEU A 104 5.36 0.67 -1.62
C LEU A 104 6.27 1.91 -1.49
N ASN A 105 5.73 3.11 -1.67
CA ASN A 105 6.51 4.34 -1.67
C ASN A 105 6.87 4.84 -0.27
N GLY A 106 5.90 4.84 0.66
CA GLY A 106 6.03 5.46 1.97
C GLY A 106 6.56 4.54 3.07
N ILE A 107 6.31 3.23 2.99
CA ILE A 107 6.75 2.26 4.02
C ILE A 107 7.96 1.45 3.53
N ILE A 108 7.84 0.79 2.38
CA ILE A 108 8.90 -0.05 1.81
C ILE A 108 10.00 0.82 1.19
N GLY A 109 9.65 1.95 0.59
CA GLY A 109 10.61 2.91 0.03
C GLY A 109 11.09 2.56 -1.37
N VAL A 110 10.19 2.06 -2.22
CA VAL A 110 10.40 1.80 -3.65
C VAL A 110 9.39 2.59 -4.49
N ASP A 111 9.71 2.88 -5.74
CA ASP A 111 8.84 3.66 -6.63
C ASP A 111 7.76 2.77 -7.32
N PRO A 112 6.46 2.93 -7.01
CA PRO A 112 5.38 2.26 -7.72
C PRO A 112 4.91 3.03 -8.98
N PHE A 113 5.26 4.32 -9.11
CA PHE A 113 4.70 5.22 -10.12
C PHE A 113 5.18 4.87 -11.52
N GLU A 114 6.43 4.43 -11.67
CA GLU A 114 6.96 3.95 -12.95
C GLU A 114 6.10 2.83 -13.53
N TYR A 115 5.80 1.82 -12.72
CA TYR A 115 4.91 0.74 -13.14
C TYR A 115 3.53 1.28 -13.52
N ILE A 116 2.91 2.08 -12.65
CA ILE A 116 1.53 2.52 -12.85
C ILE A 116 1.38 3.41 -14.09
N PHE A 117 2.21 4.44 -14.24
CA PHE A 117 2.05 5.39 -15.33
C PHE A 117 2.52 4.84 -16.69
N ASN A 118 3.46 3.88 -16.71
CA ASN A 118 3.94 3.27 -17.95
C ASN A 118 3.20 1.98 -18.34
N ASN A 119 2.41 1.38 -17.45
CA ASN A 119 1.70 0.13 -17.78
C ASN A 119 0.59 0.38 -18.84
N PRO A 120 0.65 -0.29 -20.00
CA PRO A 120 -0.35 -0.11 -21.06
C PRO A 120 -1.73 -0.71 -20.74
N GLN A 121 -1.86 -1.50 -19.67
CA GLN A 121 -3.14 -2.06 -19.23
C GLN A 121 -4.09 -1.01 -18.65
N PHE A 122 -3.56 0.11 -18.14
CA PHE A 122 -4.37 1.21 -17.60
C PHE A 122 -4.62 2.26 -18.66
N THR A 123 -5.86 2.73 -18.72
CA THR A 123 -6.29 3.81 -19.62
C THR A 123 -5.61 5.13 -19.25
N ILE A 124 -5.61 6.07 -20.20
CA ILE A 124 -5.05 7.41 -19.96
C ILE A 124 -5.88 8.13 -18.87
N GLU A 125 -7.20 7.92 -18.88
CA GLU A 125 -8.15 8.50 -17.93
C GLU A 125 -7.87 8.02 -16.50
N GLU A 126 -7.63 6.72 -16.30
CA GLU A 126 -7.26 6.16 -14.99
C GLU A 126 -5.94 6.73 -14.47
N LYS A 127 -4.94 6.89 -15.36
CA LYS A 127 -3.65 7.47 -15.01
C LYS A 127 -3.78 8.94 -14.64
N LYS A 128 -4.59 9.71 -15.38
CA LYS A 128 -4.89 11.11 -15.06
C LYS A 128 -5.58 11.26 -13.73
N LEU A 129 -6.59 10.43 -13.44
CA LEU A 129 -7.28 10.45 -12.16
C LEU A 129 -6.31 10.23 -10.98
N LEU A 130 -5.41 9.26 -11.11
CA LEU A 130 -4.37 9.03 -10.11
C LEU A 130 -3.40 10.21 -10.02
N PHE A 131 -2.97 10.77 -11.16
CA PHE A 131 -2.06 11.90 -11.17
C PHE A 131 -2.68 13.15 -10.54
N ASP A 132 -3.96 13.42 -10.78
CA ASP A 132 -4.72 14.49 -10.14
C ASP A 132 -4.83 14.27 -8.62
N PHE A 133 -5.11 13.04 -8.19
CA PHE A 133 -5.05 12.70 -6.76
C PHE A 133 -3.65 12.98 -6.21
N PHE A 134 -2.60 12.51 -6.88
CA PHE A 134 -1.21 12.70 -6.46
C PHE A 134 -0.87 14.19 -6.33
N LYS A 135 -1.23 15.02 -7.31
CA LYS A 135 -1.00 16.47 -7.30
C LYS A 135 -1.65 17.19 -6.12
N HIS A 136 -2.82 16.73 -5.68
CA HIS A 136 -3.57 17.37 -4.61
C HIS A 136 -3.30 16.77 -3.22
N ARG A 137 -3.02 15.46 -3.18
CA ARG A 137 -2.99 14.64 -1.97
C ARG A 137 -1.68 13.88 -1.74
N GLY A 138 -0.88 13.68 -2.78
CA GLY A 138 0.26 12.74 -2.81
C GLY A 138 1.34 13.03 -1.76
N GLU A 139 1.72 14.30 -1.57
CA GLU A 139 2.80 14.69 -0.64
C GLU A 139 2.57 14.19 0.80
N TYR A 140 1.34 14.21 1.30
CA TYR A 140 0.99 13.69 2.64
C TYR A 140 0.37 12.30 2.61
N SER A 141 -0.07 11.85 1.43
CA SER A 141 -0.73 10.56 1.30
C SER A 141 0.24 9.42 1.09
N PHE A 142 1.41 9.65 0.47
CA PHE A 142 2.34 8.60 0.06
C PHE A 142 3.76 8.74 0.61
N TYR A 143 4.05 9.82 1.33
CA TYR A 143 5.34 10.04 1.96
C TYR A 143 5.16 10.03 3.48
N ILE A 144 5.83 9.10 4.14
CA ILE A 144 5.89 9.03 5.61
C ILE A 144 7.25 9.58 6.03
N ASN A 145 7.28 10.30 7.15
CA ASN A 145 8.53 10.65 7.80
C ASN A 145 9.20 9.38 8.34
N GLU A 146 10.33 9.00 7.74
CA GLU A 146 11.06 7.77 8.10
C GLU A 146 11.38 7.69 9.59
N ARG A 147 11.72 8.82 10.22
CA ARG A 147 12.01 8.85 11.65
C ARG A 147 10.76 8.55 12.48
N GLU A 148 9.63 9.15 12.13
CA GLU A 148 8.34 8.89 12.81
C GLU A 148 7.91 7.44 12.61
N LEU A 149 8.08 6.88 11.40
CA LEU A 149 7.79 5.47 11.12
C LEU A 149 8.65 4.53 11.98
N ILE A 150 9.96 4.79 12.08
CA ILE A 150 10.87 4.00 12.91
C ILE A 150 10.48 4.14 14.38
N GLU A 151 10.22 5.35 14.86
CA GLU A 151 9.77 5.58 16.23
C GLU A 151 8.47 4.79 16.48
N ASP A 152 7.46 4.89 15.61
CA ASP A 152 6.21 4.12 15.76
C ASP A 152 6.45 2.62 15.78
N ILE A 153 7.29 2.09 14.87
CA ILE A 153 7.64 0.66 14.85
C ILE A 153 8.28 0.22 16.17
N VAL A 154 9.24 0.99 16.68
CA VAL A 154 9.94 0.67 17.93
C VAL A 154 9.01 0.76 19.15
N HIS A 155 8.09 1.73 19.17
CA HIS A 155 7.20 1.95 20.32
C HIS A 155 6.00 0.99 20.34
N PHE A 156 5.43 0.67 19.18
CA PHE A 156 4.14 -0.02 19.10
C PHE A 156 4.19 -1.39 18.43
N TYR A 157 5.23 -1.68 17.64
CA TYR A 157 5.35 -2.90 16.85
C TYR A 157 6.62 -3.71 17.21
N ASP A 158 6.90 -4.77 16.45
CA ASP A 158 8.07 -5.63 16.66
C ASP A 158 9.24 -5.16 15.78
N LEU A 159 10.46 -5.10 16.31
CA LEU A 159 11.67 -4.84 15.50
C LEU A 159 11.82 -5.79 14.30
N LYS A 160 11.23 -6.99 14.36
CA LYS A 160 11.14 -7.89 13.22
C LYS A 160 10.41 -7.28 12.03
N VAL A 161 9.35 -6.48 12.21
CA VAL A 161 8.68 -5.86 11.05
C VAL A 161 9.59 -4.88 10.32
N PHE A 162 10.43 -4.15 11.04
CA PHE A 162 11.41 -3.27 10.41
C PHE A 162 12.38 -4.07 9.53
N GLN A 163 12.84 -5.23 10.01
CA GLN A 163 13.70 -6.12 9.23
C GLN A 163 13.00 -6.62 7.97
N GLU A 164 11.74 -7.05 8.07
CA GLU A 164 10.95 -7.49 6.91
C GLU A 164 10.74 -6.38 5.88
N ILE A 165 10.55 -5.12 6.32
CA ILE A 165 10.43 -3.95 5.43
C ILE A 165 11.75 -3.76 4.65
N VAL A 166 12.89 -3.78 5.34
CA VAL A 166 14.21 -3.63 4.72
C VAL A 166 14.49 -4.76 3.73
N ILE A 167 14.22 -6.01 4.10
CA ILE A 167 14.39 -7.18 3.23
C ILE A 167 13.52 -7.06 1.97
N MET A 168 12.26 -6.66 2.13
CA MET A 168 11.34 -6.46 1.00
C MET A 168 11.83 -5.35 0.07
N LYS A 169 12.33 -4.24 0.62
CA LYS A 169 12.92 -3.16 -0.18
C LYS A 169 14.08 -3.68 -1.03
N GLU A 170 15.06 -4.32 -0.41
CA GLU A 170 16.23 -4.84 -1.12
C GLU A 170 15.83 -5.85 -2.19
N LYS A 171 14.89 -6.75 -1.87
CA LYS A 171 14.35 -7.73 -2.81
C LYS A 171 13.73 -7.06 -4.04
N LEU A 172 12.88 -6.05 -3.85
CA LEU A 172 12.22 -5.36 -4.96
C LEU A 172 13.19 -4.55 -5.82
N LEU A 173 14.23 -3.96 -5.22
CA LEU A 173 15.30 -3.30 -5.96
C LEU A 173 16.08 -4.29 -6.84
N LEU A 174 16.36 -5.50 -6.33
CA LEU A 174 17.00 -6.57 -7.11
C LEU A 174 16.12 -7.10 -8.25
N GLU A 175 14.79 -7.07 -8.08
CA GLU A 175 13.81 -7.45 -9.11
C GLU A 175 13.57 -6.34 -10.15
N GLY A 176 14.21 -5.17 -10.01
CA GLY A 176 14.25 -4.12 -11.03
C GLY A 176 13.40 -2.88 -10.73
N LEU A 177 12.81 -2.75 -9.54
CA LEU A 177 12.24 -1.47 -9.11
C LEU A 177 13.33 -0.47 -8.72
N THR A 178 12.98 0.80 -8.73
CA THR A 178 13.84 1.89 -8.30
C THR A 178 13.48 2.36 -6.88
N PRO A 179 14.39 3.04 -6.17
CA PRO A 179 14.08 3.64 -4.88
C PRO A 179 12.97 4.69 -4.98
N SER A 180 12.21 4.88 -3.90
CA SER A 180 11.17 5.91 -3.82
C SER A 180 11.67 7.29 -4.25
N LEU A 181 10.94 7.92 -5.17
CA LEU A 181 11.23 9.26 -5.66
C LEU A 181 10.48 10.32 -4.87
N LYS A 182 11.06 11.51 -4.73
CA LYS A 182 10.41 12.62 -4.01
C LYS A 182 9.19 13.13 -4.77
N TYR A 183 8.26 13.74 -4.04
CA TYR A 183 7.02 14.30 -4.60
C TYR A 183 7.26 15.18 -5.84
N ASN A 184 8.20 16.13 -5.74
CA ASN A 184 8.53 17.05 -6.82
C ASN A 184 9.14 16.36 -8.06
N GLU A 185 9.82 15.22 -7.87
CA GLU A 185 10.41 14.45 -8.97
C GLU A 185 9.31 13.76 -9.77
N ILE A 186 8.36 13.09 -9.10
CA ILE A 186 7.18 12.49 -9.72
C ILE A 186 6.34 13.55 -10.43
N MET A 187 6.06 14.68 -9.79
CA MET A 187 5.33 15.80 -10.41
C MET A 187 5.98 16.27 -11.70
N LYS A 188 7.31 16.38 -11.73
CA LYS A 188 8.06 16.80 -12.91
C LYS A 188 8.02 15.73 -14.01
N GLN A 189 8.32 14.48 -13.66
CA GLN A 189 8.45 13.37 -14.60
C GLN A 189 7.13 13.05 -15.31
N TYR A 190 6.00 13.16 -14.60
CA TYR A 190 4.68 12.78 -15.11
C TYR A 190 3.77 13.97 -15.43
N SER A 191 4.30 15.20 -15.43
CA SER A 191 3.58 16.43 -15.78
C SER A 191 2.89 16.39 -17.15
N PHE A 192 3.36 15.55 -18.09
CA PHE A 192 2.71 15.36 -19.39
C PHE A 192 1.27 14.84 -19.28
N LEU A 193 0.92 14.14 -18.20
CA LEU A 193 -0.45 13.67 -17.94
C LEU A 193 -1.45 14.82 -17.76
N GLU A 194 -0.99 16.04 -17.42
CA GLU A 194 -1.86 17.23 -17.35
C GLU A 194 -2.32 17.72 -18.73
N THR A 195 -1.58 17.36 -19.78
CA THR A 195 -1.75 17.90 -21.13
C THR A 195 -2.37 16.92 -22.12
N LEU A 196 -2.33 15.63 -21.79
CA LEU A 196 -3.02 14.58 -22.55
C LEU A 196 -4.52 14.69 -22.35
#